data_AF-A0A061H3W0-F1
#
_entry.id   AF-A0A061H3W0-F1
#
_cell.length_a   1.000
_cell.length_b   1.000
_cell.length_c   1.000
_cell.angle_alpha   90.00
_cell.angle_beta   90.00
_cell.angle_gamma   90.00
#
_symmetry.space_group_name_H-M   'P 1'
#
loop_
_entity.id
_entity.type
_entity.pdbx_description
1 polymer ?
#
loop_
_entity_poly.entity_id
_entity_poly.type
_entity_poly.pdbx_seq_one_letter_code
_entity_poly.pdbx_strand_id
1 'polypeptide(L)' 'MLTGAKANHFKMAKSKNSSQHTMSRKAHRNGIKKPKRLRHPSMRGVDPKFVRNQRFAQHGTEKVNKEARLAKAQA' A
#
# COMPACT_ATOMS: atom_id res chain seq x y z
N MET A 1 -38.63 -44.39 -19.70
CA MET A 1 -39.65 -43.78 -18.82
C MET A 1 -39.37 -42.29 -18.74
N LEU A 2 -40.05 -41.48 -19.54
CA LEU A 2 -40.02 -40.03 -19.40
C LEU A 2 -40.93 -39.65 -18.23
N THR A 3 -40.35 -39.17 -17.14
CA THR A 3 -41.12 -38.50 -16.07
C THR A 3 -40.42 -37.24 -15.62
N GLY A 4 -40.84 -36.13 -16.23
CA GLY A 4 -41.11 -34.90 -15.50
C GLY A 4 -39.92 -34.06 -15.08
N ALA A 5 -39.38 -33.30 -16.03
CA ALA A 5 -38.74 -32.03 -15.71
C ALA A 5 -39.76 -31.12 -15.01
N LYS A 6 -39.72 -31.04 -13.68
CA LYS A 6 -40.29 -29.90 -12.95
C LYS A 6 -39.25 -28.79 -13.00
N ALA A 7 -39.27 -28.03 -14.10
CA ALA A 7 -38.66 -26.71 -14.11
C ALA A 7 -39.40 -25.88 -13.05
N ASN A 8 -38.85 -25.86 -11.84
CA ASN A 8 -39.26 -24.91 -10.81
C ASN A 8 -38.80 -23.53 -11.29
N HIS A 9 -39.57 -22.95 -12.21
CA HIS A 9 -39.53 -21.54 -12.51
C HIS A 9 -40.14 -20.83 -11.29
N PHE A 10 -39.36 -20.77 -10.21
CA PHE A 10 -39.62 -19.83 -9.13
C PHE A 10 -39.61 -18.45 -9.77
N LYS A 11 -40.79 -17.88 -9.97
CA LYS A 11 -40.97 -16.46 -10.32
C LYS A 11 -40.16 -15.66 -9.32
N MET A 12 -39.01 -15.15 -9.76
CA MET A 12 -38.22 -14.18 -9.02
C MET A 12 -39.07 -12.90 -8.92
N ALA A 13 -39.88 -12.78 -7.86
CA ALA A 13 -40.82 -11.67 -7.68
C ALA A 13 -40.16 -10.31 -7.35
N LYS A 14 -38.85 -10.17 -7.65
CA LYS A 14 -37.87 -9.15 -7.26
C LYS A 14 -37.09 -9.51 -5.98
N SER A 15 -35.76 -9.43 -6.10
CA SER A 15 -34.79 -9.58 -5.00
C SER A 15 -34.26 -8.21 -4.56
N LYS A 16 -33.62 -8.14 -3.39
CA LYS A 16 -32.94 -6.92 -2.95
C LYS A 16 -31.67 -6.69 -3.78
N ASN A 17 -31.55 -5.51 -4.39
CA ASN A 17 -30.48 -5.20 -5.33
C ASN A 17 -29.13 -4.84 -4.65
N SER A 18 -29.15 -4.38 -3.38
CA SER A 18 -27.94 -3.94 -2.67
C SER A 18 -28.10 -3.97 -1.14
N SER A 19 -27.03 -4.27 -0.41
CA SER A 19 -26.96 -4.22 1.05
C SER A 19 -25.53 -4.06 1.54
N GLN A 20 -25.30 -3.17 2.51
CA GLN A 20 -24.01 -3.00 3.20
C GLN A 20 -24.00 -3.62 4.61
N HIS A 21 -25.06 -4.35 4.99
CA HIS A 21 -25.31 -4.82 6.36
C HIS A 21 -24.13 -5.58 7.01
N THR A 22 -23.37 -6.35 6.23
CA THR A 22 -22.25 -7.15 6.75
C THR A 22 -20.88 -6.52 6.50
N MET A 23 -20.81 -5.39 5.79
CA MET A 23 -19.54 -4.82 5.35
C MET A 23 -18.70 -4.30 6.52
N SER A 24 -19.31 -3.51 7.40
CA SER A 24 -18.63 -3.01 8.61
C SER A 24 -18.12 -4.17 9.47
N ARG A 25 -18.98 -5.17 9.75
CA ARG A 25 -18.58 -6.34 10.56
C ARG A 25 -17.40 -7.09 9.95
N LYS A 26 -17.39 -7.30 8.62
CA LYS A 26 -16.28 -7.97 7.92
C LYS A 26 -14.99 -7.15 7.95
N ALA A 27 -15.07 -5.84 7.72
CA ALA A 27 -13.90 -4.96 7.75
C ALA A 27 -13.25 -4.90 9.15
N HIS A 28 -14.07 -4.98 10.20
CA HIS A 28 -13.60 -4.93 11.58
C HIS A 28 -13.16 -6.29 12.15
N ARG A 29 -13.46 -7.44 11.50
CA ARG A 29 -13.00 -8.77 11.96
C ARG A 29 -11.48 -8.85 12.14
N ASN A 30 -10.74 -8.24 11.21
CA ASN A 30 -9.27 -8.18 11.27
C ASN A 30 -8.75 -6.82 11.79
N GLY A 31 -9.67 -5.89 12.09
CA GLY A 31 -9.40 -4.51 12.45
C GLY A 31 -8.93 -3.65 11.27
N ILE A 32 -9.41 -2.41 11.22
CA ILE A 32 -8.95 -1.41 10.23
C ILE A 32 -7.63 -0.82 10.74
N LYS A 33 -6.50 -1.30 10.20
CA LYS A 33 -5.17 -0.82 10.58
C LYS A 33 -4.76 0.38 9.73
N LYS A 34 -4.18 1.40 10.37
CA LYS A 34 -3.59 2.55 9.68
C LYS A 34 -2.34 2.11 8.91
N PRO A 35 -2.00 2.76 7.78
CA PRO A 35 -0.74 2.50 7.09
C PRO A 35 0.44 2.78 8.02
N LYS A 36 1.51 2.00 7.87
CA LYS A 36 2.71 2.14 8.69
C LYS A 36 3.40 3.48 8.39
N ARG A 37 3.67 4.27 9.42
CA ARG A 37 4.47 5.50 9.30
C ARG A 37 5.94 5.16 9.51
N LEU A 38 6.76 5.30 8.47
CA LEU A 38 8.21 5.16 8.57
C LEU A 38 8.85 6.49 9.01
N ARG A 39 10.01 6.42 9.69
CA ARG A 39 10.77 7.62 10.09
C ARG A 39 11.20 8.46 8.89
N HIS A 40 11.54 7.81 7.77
CA HIS A 40 11.97 8.44 6.53
C HIS A 40 11.07 7.98 5.37
N PRO A 41 10.22 8.87 4.80
CA PRO A 41 9.39 8.54 3.66
C PRO A 41 10.20 8.55 2.35
N SER A 42 9.63 7.97 1.28
CA SER A 42 10.24 8.02 -0.05
C SER A 42 10.18 9.43 -0.66
N MET A 43 11.20 9.82 -1.42
CA MET A 43 11.22 11.10 -2.16
C MET A 43 10.51 11.05 -3.53
N ARG A 44 9.63 10.08 -3.75
CA ARG A 44 8.85 9.97 -5.00
C ARG A 44 7.85 11.12 -5.07
N GLY A 45 7.82 11.84 -6.19
CA GLY A 45 6.93 12.99 -6.40
C GLY A 45 7.50 14.34 -5.96
N VAL A 46 8.74 14.38 -5.43
CA VAL A 46 9.46 15.63 -5.17
C VAL A 46 9.98 16.21 -6.49
N ASP A 47 10.10 17.54 -6.57
CA ASP A 47 10.62 18.24 -7.76
C ASP A 47 11.91 17.60 -8.30
N PRO A 48 11.92 17.17 -9.58
CA PRO A 48 13.10 16.59 -10.21
C PRO A 48 14.35 17.46 -10.16
N LYS A 49 14.23 18.80 -10.17
CA LYS A 49 15.39 19.70 -10.09
C LYS A 49 16.02 19.67 -8.71
N PHE A 50 15.21 19.73 -7.66
CA PHE A 50 15.66 19.54 -6.28
C PHE A 50 16.33 18.18 -6.07
N VAL A 51 15.68 17.09 -6.50
CA VAL A 51 16.21 15.72 -6.32
C VAL A 51 17.55 15.52 -7.03
N ARG A 52 17.71 16.07 -8.25
CA ARG A 52 18.99 16.03 -8.97
C ARG A 52 20.11 16.72 -8.18
N ASN A 53 19.86 17.93 -7.69
CA ASN A 53 20.86 18.66 -6.92
C ASN A 53 21.21 17.94 -5.61
N GLN A 54 20.21 17.45 -4.88
CA GLN A 54 20.42 16.72 -3.63
C GLN A 54 21.32 15.49 -3.82
N ARG A 55 21.14 14.74 -4.91
CA ARG A 55 21.98 13.57 -5.24
C ARG A 55 23.45 13.98 -5.43
N PHE A 56 23.71 15.05 -6.17
CA PHE A 56 25.07 15.54 -6.37
C PHE A 56 25.72 16.04 -5.08
N ALA A 57 24.96 16.75 -4.23
CA ALA A 57 25.43 17.20 -2.93
C ALA A 57 25.79 16.02 -2.01
N GLN A 58 24.91 15.02 -1.91
CA GLN A 58 25.16 13.81 -1.11
C GLN A 58 26.43 13.08 -1.57
N HIS A 59 26.56 12.84 -2.88
CA HIS A 59 27.74 12.19 -3.46
C HIS A 59 29.05 12.96 -3.18
N GLY A 60 29.01 14.30 -3.21
CA GLY A 60 30.16 15.13 -2.83
C GLY A 60 30.56 14.95 -1.35
N THR A 61 29.57 14.94 -0.45
CA THR A 61 29.80 14.77 0.98
C THR A 61 30.26 13.37 1.39
N GLU A 62 29.87 12.33 0.63
CA GLU A 62 30.23 10.95 0.91
C GLU A 62 31.75 10.71 0.87
N LYS A 63 32.48 11.39 -0.04
CA LYS A 63 33.94 11.29 -0.13
C LYS A 63 34.63 11.78 1.14
N VAL A 64 34.28 12.99 1.59
CA VAL A 64 34.81 13.60 2.82
C VAL A 64 34.45 12.76 4.04
N ASN A 65 33.20 12.29 4.12
CA ASN A 65 32.75 11.45 5.22
C ASN A 65 33.46 10.09 5.26
N LYS A 66 33.86 9.55 4.09
CA LYS A 66 34.62 8.29 4.00
C LYS A 66 36.04 8.48 4.56
N GLU A 67 36.72 9.55 4.16
CA GLU A 67 38.06 9.88 4.66
C GLU A 67 38.04 10.12 6.18
N ALA A 68 37.06 10.89 6.67
CA ALA A 68 36.87 11.11 8.11
C ALA A 68 36.60 9.80 8.87
N ARG A 69 35.83 8.86 8.30
CA ARG A 69 35.61 7.53 8.90
C ARG A 69 36.88 6.69 8.95
N LEU A 70 37.69 6.70 7.89
CA LEU A 70 38.95 5.96 7.84
C LEU A 70 39.95 6.49 8.86
N ALA A 71 40.12 7.82 8.93
CA ALA A 71 40.98 8.45 9.92
C ALA A 71 40.54 8.11 11.36
N LYS A 72 39.22 8.10 11.62
CA LYS A 72 38.67 7.73 12.93
C LYS A 72 38.77 6.24 13.27
N ALA A 73 38.91 5.37 12.26
CA ALA A 73 39.11 3.93 12.47
C ALA A 73 40.59 3.56 12.65
N GLN A 74 41.51 4.45 12.24
CA GLN A 74 42.95 4.29 12.43
C GLN A 74 43.45 4.85 13.77
N ALA A 75 42.62 5.65 14.45
CA ALA A 75 42.81 6.09 15.84
C ALA A 75 42.16 5.10 16.82
#